data_AF-A0A314XVW3-F1
#
_entry.id   AF-A0A314XVW3-F1
#
_cell.length_a   1.000
_cell.length_b   1.000
_cell.length_c   1.000
_cell.angle_alpha   90.00
_cell.angle_beta   90.00
_cell.angle_gamma   90.00
#
_symmetry.space_group_name_H-M   'P 1'
#
loop_
_entity.id
_entity.type
_entity.pdbx_description
1 polymer ?
#
loop_
_entity_poly.entity_id
_entity_poly.type
_entity_poly.pdbx_seq_one_letter_code
_entity_poly.pdbx_strand_id
1 'polypeptide(L)'
;MVEDMYLKQQQKQGEEGLGKFKNCLAVCNITDHTAKLQRELEVSLGLLVSELNEDPAWKGKVISFGDLPDGQPQPLLHSIQGDDLKSKCEFMMRTLRIKSNKSVDYRTVCDLILEVVENENLKAEQMIKKVFVLTDCIGFFNCTSKTLYEAKQSKLEELEASGYDARPLPHILLWDISNWKYPHSEEHHPGVTLMSGVNNNLIKSFMDNGGEIGPRQVMEAAIADKEFQTFSVVD
;
A
#
# COMPACT_ATOMS: atom_id res chain seq x y z
N MET A 1 -20.42 26.05 -20.63
CA MET A 1 -20.15 24.77 -21.32
C MET A 1 -18.85 24.14 -20.84
N VAL A 2 -17.72 24.87 -20.80
CA VAL A 2 -16.42 24.36 -20.31
C VAL A 2 -16.40 24.14 -18.79
N GLU A 3 -17.00 25.04 -17.99
CA GLU A 3 -17.11 24.88 -16.54
C GLU A 3 -17.97 23.66 -16.14
N ASP A 4 -19.10 23.45 -16.81
CA ASP A 4 -19.95 22.27 -16.61
C ASP A 4 -19.25 20.96 -16.98
N MET A 5 -18.39 20.97 -18.01
CA MET A 5 -17.55 19.82 -18.34
C MET A 5 -16.49 19.56 -17.26
N TYR A 6 -15.88 20.61 -16.71
CA TYR A 6 -14.89 20.51 -15.64
C TYR A 6 -15.50 20.01 -14.34
N LEU A 7 -16.67 20.51 -13.95
CA LEU A 7 -17.44 20.06 -12.78
C LEU A 7 -17.88 18.61 -12.93
N LYS A 8 -18.35 18.21 -14.13
CA LYS A 8 -18.67 16.80 -14.42
C LYS A 8 -17.42 15.91 -14.40
N GLN A 9 -16.27 16.40 -14.85
CA GLN A 9 -15.02 15.65 -14.82
C GLN A 9 -14.49 15.49 -13.38
N GLN A 10 -14.63 16.51 -12.53
CA GLN A 10 -14.28 16.43 -11.10
C GLN A 10 -15.26 15.54 -10.31
N GLN A 11 -16.57 15.61 -10.59
CA GLN A 11 -17.56 14.71 -10.00
C GLN A 11 -17.32 13.26 -10.44
N LYS A 12 -17.01 13.04 -11.72
CA LYS A 12 -16.69 11.72 -12.25
C LYS A 12 -15.37 11.19 -11.69
N GLN A 13 -14.34 12.02 -11.51
CA GLN A 13 -13.09 11.65 -10.83
C GLN A 13 -13.29 11.39 -9.32
N GLY A 14 -14.21 12.10 -8.66
CA GLY A 14 -14.58 11.88 -7.27
C GLY A 14 -15.37 10.59 -7.05
N GLU A 15 -16.28 10.25 -7.96
CA GLU A 15 -17.02 8.97 -7.97
C GLU A 15 -16.13 7.79 -8.41
N GLU A 16 -15.24 8.00 -9.40
CA GLU A 16 -14.23 7.01 -9.80
C GLU A 16 -13.17 6.80 -8.70
N GLY A 17 -12.94 7.79 -7.83
CA GLY A 17 -12.00 7.75 -6.70
C GLY A 17 -12.37 6.78 -5.58
N LEU A 18 -13.66 6.64 -5.29
CA LEU A 18 -14.17 5.85 -4.16
C LEU A 18 -13.87 4.35 -4.30
N GLY A 19 -13.88 3.83 -5.53
CA GLY A 19 -13.63 2.42 -5.82
C GLY A 19 -12.16 2.02 -6.00
N LYS A 20 -11.21 2.97 -5.99
CA LYS A 20 -9.80 2.72 -6.34
C LYS A 20 -9.07 1.83 -5.34
N PHE A 21 -9.48 1.86 -4.08
CA PHE A 21 -8.84 1.13 -2.98
C PHE A 21 -9.67 -0.06 -2.46
N LYS A 22 -10.78 -0.40 -3.12
CA LYS A 22 -11.75 -1.41 -2.65
C LYS A 22 -11.20 -2.82 -2.38
N ASN A 23 -10.08 -3.19 -3.02
CA ASN A 23 -9.40 -4.48 -2.82
C ASN A 23 -7.94 -4.27 -2.38
N CYS A 24 -7.67 -3.19 -1.65
CA CYS A 24 -6.33 -2.84 -1.21
C CYS A 24 -6.17 -3.02 0.31
N LEU A 25 -4.97 -3.39 0.74
CA LEU A 25 -4.64 -3.50 2.16
C LEU A 25 -3.32 -2.77 2.43
N ALA A 26 -3.27 -2.03 3.53
CA ALA A 26 -2.05 -1.39 3.99
C ALA A 26 -1.35 -2.27 5.03
N VAL A 27 -0.03 -2.36 4.89
CA VAL A 27 0.91 -2.89 5.88
C VAL A 27 1.75 -1.71 6.33
N CYS A 28 1.67 -1.34 7.61
CA CYS A 28 2.44 -0.24 8.20
C CYS A 28 3.55 -0.80 9.07
N ASN A 29 4.80 -0.49 8.73
CA ASN A 29 5.98 -0.92 9.46
C ASN A 29 6.68 0.28 10.11
N ILE A 30 6.09 0.79 11.20
CA ILE A 30 6.59 1.97 11.91
C ILE A 30 7.57 1.53 12.99
N THR A 31 8.85 1.81 12.80
CA THR A 31 9.87 1.56 13.84
C THR A 31 9.87 2.67 14.91
N ASP A 32 10.42 2.37 16.10
CA ASP A 32 10.60 3.39 17.13
C ASP A 32 11.53 4.53 16.69
N HIS A 33 12.40 4.27 15.71
CA HIS A 33 13.35 5.24 15.15
C HIS A 33 12.75 6.12 14.03
N THR A 34 11.53 5.82 13.55
CA THR A 34 10.86 6.61 12.52
C THR A 34 10.71 8.07 12.92
N ALA A 35 11.09 9.00 12.05
CA ALA A 35 10.87 10.42 12.30
C ALA A 35 9.38 10.73 12.40
N LYS A 36 9.00 11.72 13.21
CA LYS A 36 7.58 12.05 13.46
C LYS A 36 6.77 12.26 12.17
N LEU A 37 7.31 13.02 11.21
CA LEU A 37 6.62 13.33 9.95
C LEU A 37 6.41 12.08 9.08
N GLN A 38 7.41 11.19 9.03
CA GLN A 38 7.33 9.91 8.32
C GLN A 38 6.23 9.04 8.92
N ARG A 39 6.23 8.93 10.26
CA ARG A 39 5.21 8.20 10.99
C ARG A 39 3.79 8.74 10.74
N GLU A 40 3.62 10.06 10.75
CA GLU A 40 2.34 10.71 10.45
C GLU A 40 1.87 10.39 9.02
N LEU A 41 2.80 10.37 8.06
CA LEU A 41 2.49 10.01 6.68
C LEU A 41 2.08 8.54 6.53
N GLU A 42 2.83 7.59 7.13
CA GLU A 42 2.45 6.17 7.06
C GLU A 42 1.08 5.92 7.67
N VAL A 43 0.81 6.50 8.84
CA VAL A 43 -0.51 6.41 9.48
C VAL A 43 -1.60 6.99 8.59
N SER A 44 -1.34 8.14 7.97
CA SER A 44 -2.33 8.80 7.09
C SER A 44 -2.64 7.97 5.85
N LEU A 45 -1.61 7.42 5.18
CA LEU A 45 -1.77 6.57 4.00
C LEU A 45 -2.41 5.22 4.35
N GLY A 46 -2.00 4.61 5.47
CA GLY A 46 -2.59 3.36 5.96
C GLY A 46 -4.06 3.52 6.30
N LEU A 47 -4.43 4.63 6.96
CA LEU A 47 -5.82 4.94 7.29
C LEU A 47 -6.64 5.19 6.01
N LEU A 48 -6.08 5.94 5.05
CA LEU A 48 -6.74 6.19 3.76
C LEU A 48 -7.09 4.89 3.04
N VAL A 49 -6.13 3.98 2.89
CA VAL A 49 -6.35 2.67 2.26
C VAL A 49 -7.41 1.86 3.01
N SER A 50 -7.35 1.90 4.35
CA SER A 50 -8.26 1.14 5.20
C SER A 50 -9.72 1.64 5.15
N GLU A 51 -9.92 2.95 5.11
CA GLU A 51 -11.25 3.58 5.05
C GLU A 51 -11.88 3.48 3.67
N LEU A 52 -11.06 3.55 2.60
CA LEU A 52 -11.50 3.42 1.22
C LEU A 52 -11.63 1.97 0.74
N ASN A 53 -11.29 0.99 1.58
CA ASN A 53 -11.65 -0.39 1.32
C ASN A 53 -13.14 -0.60 1.64
N GLU A 54 -13.91 -1.04 0.65
CA GLU A 54 -15.36 -1.19 0.76
C GLU A 54 -15.79 -2.59 1.21
N ASP A 55 -14.90 -3.58 1.10
CA ASP A 55 -15.24 -4.95 1.46
C ASP A 55 -15.27 -5.12 2.99
N PRO A 56 -16.38 -5.59 3.59
CA PRO A 56 -16.50 -5.74 5.03
C PRO A 56 -15.41 -6.57 5.71
N ALA A 57 -14.81 -7.52 5.00
CA ALA A 57 -13.74 -8.36 5.53
C ALA A 57 -12.42 -7.59 5.70
N TRP A 58 -12.26 -6.44 5.04
CA TRP A 58 -11.01 -5.68 5.00
C TRP A 58 -11.15 -4.22 5.43
N LYS A 59 -12.36 -3.67 5.32
CA LYS A 59 -12.67 -2.28 5.70
C LYS A 59 -12.27 -1.99 7.14
N GLY A 60 -11.58 -0.88 7.34
CA GLY A 60 -11.09 -0.47 8.66
C GLY A 60 -10.01 -1.38 9.23
N LYS A 61 -9.41 -2.28 8.43
CA LYS A 61 -8.28 -3.11 8.85
C LYS A 61 -6.94 -2.63 8.29
N VAL A 62 -5.88 -2.87 9.05
CA VAL A 62 -4.49 -2.59 8.69
C VAL A 62 -3.59 -3.66 9.27
N ILE A 63 -2.51 -4.02 8.57
CA ILE A 63 -1.49 -4.92 9.11
C ILE A 63 -0.35 -4.11 9.71
N SER A 64 0.14 -4.52 10.87
CA SER A 64 1.48 -4.13 11.36
C SER A 64 2.25 -5.36 11.78
N PHE A 65 3.47 -5.16 12.29
CA PHE A 65 4.29 -6.23 12.83
C PHE A 65 4.41 -6.12 14.34
N GLY A 66 4.15 -7.21 15.05
CA GLY A 66 4.31 -7.31 16.50
C GLY A 66 5.64 -7.96 16.87
N ASP A 67 6.24 -7.49 17.96
CA ASP A 67 7.38 -8.17 18.59
C ASP A 67 6.88 -9.41 19.37
N LEU A 68 7.27 -10.61 18.95
CA LEU A 68 6.98 -11.86 19.65
C LEU A 68 8.15 -12.35 20.52
N PRO A 69 7.90 -13.27 21.48
CA PRO A 69 8.88 -13.73 22.46
C PRO A 69 10.14 -14.40 21.86
N ASP A 70 10.01 -14.96 20.66
CA ASP A 70 11.07 -15.60 19.86
C ASP A 70 11.87 -14.61 19.01
N GLY A 71 11.50 -13.32 19.05
CA GLY A 71 12.21 -12.22 18.44
C GLY A 71 12.05 -12.10 16.93
N GLN A 72 11.13 -12.85 16.30
CA GLN A 72 10.76 -12.66 14.90
C GLN A 72 9.49 -11.82 14.80
N PRO A 73 9.47 -10.75 13.99
CA PRO A 73 8.25 -9.98 13.76
C PRO A 73 7.19 -10.85 13.07
N GLN A 74 5.98 -10.89 13.60
CA GLN A 74 4.84 -11.52 12.93
C GLN A 74 3.79 -10.48 12.53
N PRO A 75 3.14 -10.65 11.36
CA PRO A 75 2.09 -9.75 10.93
C PRO A 75 0.87 -9.91 11.82
N LEU A 76 0.28 -8.78 12.20
CA LEU A 76 -0.92 -8.71 13.02
C LEU A 76 -1.95 -7.88 12.26
N LEU A 77 -3.13 -8.43 12.05
CA LEU A 77 -4.26 -7.72 11.48
C LEU A 77 -5.01 -6.96 12.57
N HIS A 78 -5.03 -5.64 12.47
CA HIS A 78 -5.72 -4.76 13.40
C HIS A 78 -7.00 -4.23 12.79
N SER A 79 -8.09 -4.26 13.57
CA SER A 79 -9.27 -3.43 13.29
C SER A 79 -9.06 -2.06 13.93
N ILE A 80 -9.02 -1.01 13.12
CA ILE A 80 -8.79 0.36 13.58
C ILE A 80 -9.94 0.80 14.48
N GLN A 81 -9.60 1.34 15.65
CA GLN A 81 -10.56 1.81 16.64
C GLN A 81 -10.57 3.34 16.70
N GLY A 82 -11.75 3.91 16.95
CA GLY A 82 -11.95 5.36 17.09
C GLY A 82 -13.16 5.86 16.31
N ASP A 83 -13.86 6.84 16.87
CA ASP A 83 -15.08 7.42 16.30
C ASP A 83 -14.79 8.57 15.34
N ASP A 84 -13.63 9.20 15.46
CA ASP A 84 -13.20 10.33 14.64
C ASP A 84 -11.79 10.12 14.09
N LEU A 85 -11.40 10.97 13.13
CA LEU A 85 -10.07 10.90 12.50
C LEU A 85 -8.93 10.96 13.53
N LYS A 86 -9.09 11.79 14.57
CA LYS A 86 -8.05 12.00 15.58
C LYS A 86 -7.82 10.71 16.39
N SER A 87 -8.88 10.11 16.91
CA SER A 87 -8.85 8.87 17.70
C SER A 87 -8.34 7.69 16.88
N LYS A 88 -8.70 7.58 15.59
CA LYS A 88 -8.16 6.56 14.68
C LYS A 88 -6.65 6.73 14.45
N CYS A 89 -6.20 7.96 14.20
CA CYS A 89 -4.77 8.26 14.09
C CYS A 89 -4.02 7.95 15.39
N GLU A 90 -4.58 8.31 16.55
CA GLU A 90 -3.99 7.99 17.87
C GLU A 90 -3.92 6.48 18.12
N PHE A 91 -4.94 5.72 17.73
CA PHE A 91 -4.92 4.26 17.79
C PHE A 91 -3.77 3.69 16.94
N MET A 92 -3.68 4.09 15.67
CA MET A 92 -2.62 3.62 14.77
C MET A 92 -1.23 4.00 15.27
N MET A 93 -1.05 5.24 15.71
CA MET A 93 0.21 5.75 16.28
C MET A 93 0.71 4.97 17.49
N ARG A 94 -0.21 4.38 18.26
CA ARG A 94 0.10 3.58 19.46
C ARG A 94 0.30 2.10 19.12
N THR A 95 -0.52 1.56 18.23
CA THR A 95 -0.60 0.12 17.95
C THR A 95 0.44 -0.36 16.94
N LEU A 96 0.73 0.44 15.90
CA LEU A 96 1.53 0.00 14.75
C LEU A 96 3.05 0.11 14.98
N ARG A 97 3.48 0.41 16.22
CA ARG A 97 4.89 0.58 16.56
C ARG A 97 5.56 -0.75 16.82
N ILE A 98 6.72 -0.95 16.19
CA ILE A 98 7.60 -2.09 16.42
C ILE A 98 8.96 -1.62 16.96
N LYS A 99 9.51 -2.36 17.94
CA LYS A 99 10.85 -2.06 18.49
C LYS A 99 11.97 -2.61 17.61
N SER A 100 11.68 -3.71 16.91
CA SER A 100 12.61 -4.39 16.03
C SER A 100 12.79 -3.67 14.69
N ASN A 101 14.04 -3.57 14.24
CA ASN A 101 14.41 -3.14 12.89
C ASN A 101 14.68 -4.32 11.95
N LYS A 102 14.23 -5.53 12.32
CA LYS A 102 14.47 -6.74 11.52
C LYS A 102 13.70 -6.70 10.21
N SER A 103 14.29 -7.33 9.20
CA SER A 103 13.61 -7.61 7.93
C SER A 103 12.36 -8.44 8.20
N VAL A 104 11.30 -8.11 7.48
CA VAL A 104 10.02 -8.80 7.62
C VAL A 104 9.84 -9.76 6.45
N ASP A 105 9.43 -11.00 6.73
CA ASP A 105 9.15 -11.98 5.70
C ASP A 105 7.75 -11.75 5.11
N TYR A 106 7.69 -11.21 3.90
CA TYR A 106 6.42 -10.94 3.23
C TYR A 106 5.55 -12.19 3.03
N ARG A 107 6.13 -13.40 3.02
CA ARG A 107 5.33 -14.65 2.91
C ARG A 107 4.33 -14.77 4.06
N THR A 108 4.71 -14.31 5.25
CA THR A 108 3.81 -14.29 6.42
C THR A 108 2.62 -13.35 6.23
N VAL A 109 2.77 -12.27 5.46
CA VAL A 109 1.66 -11.37 5.10
C VAL A 109 0.70 -12.08 4.15
N CYS A 110 1.23 -12.82 3.16
CA CYS A 110 0.40 -13.66 2.30
C CYS A 110 -0.35 -14.72 3.11
N ASP A 111 0.32 -15.40 4.04
CA ASP A 111 -0.28 -16.41 4.90
C ASP A 111 -1.45 -15.83 5.71
N LEU A 112 -1.25 -14.66 6.33
CA LEU A 112 -2.31 -13.96 7.07
C LEU A 112 -3.50 -13.58 6.17
N ILE A 113 -3.24 -13.13 4.94
CA ILE A 113 -4.32 -12.82 3.99
C ILE A 113 -5.11 -14.09 3.62
N LEU A 114 -4.41 -15.20 3.36
CA LEU A 114 -5.03 -16.48 3.03
C LEU A 114 -5.84 -17.04 4.21
N GLU A 115 -5.33 -16.91 5.44
CA GLU A 115 -6.05 -17.29 6.65
C GLU A 115 -7.38 -16.53 6.77
N VAL A 116 -7.39 -15.22 6.54
CA VAL A 116 -8.63 -14.43 6.52
C VAL A 116 -9.57 -14.90 5.42
N VAL A 117 -9.04 -15.18 4.22
CA VAL A 117 -9.83 -15.69 3.10
C VAL A 117 -10.52 -17.01 3.43
N GLU A 118 -9.84 -17.92 4.13
CA GLU A 118 -10.39 -19.20 4.57
C GLU A 118 -11.41 -19.03 5.70
N ASN A 119 -11.05 -18.27 6.74
CA ASN A 119 -11.90 -18.06 7.91
C ASN A 119 -13.21 -17.35 7.57
N GLU A 120 -13.17 -16.37 6.65
CA GLU A 120 -14.34 -15.60 6.22
C GLU A 120 -15.00 -16.18 4.96
N ASN A 121 -14.46 -17.27 4.40
CA ASN A 121 -14.92 -17.92 3.16
C ASN A 121 -15.09 -16.94 1.99
N LEU A 122 -14.06 -16.12 1.76
CA LEU A 122 -14.09 -15.03 0.78
C LEU A 122 -14.07 -15.54 -0.67
N LYS A 123 -14.86 -14.89 -1.51
CA LYS A 123 -14.85 -15.10 -2.97
C LYS A 123 -13.68 -14.37 -3.64
N ALA A 124 -13.37 -14.75 -4.87
CA ALA A 124 -12.28 -14.16 -5.64
C ALA A 124 -12.41 -12.63 -5.78
N GLU A 125 -13.63 -12.10 -5.88
CA GLU A 125 -13.89 -10.66 -6.02
C GLU A 125 -13.56 -9.86 -4.74
N GLN A 126 -13.59 -10.54 -3.59
CA GLN A 126 -13.37 -9.98 -2.26
C GLN A 126 -11.90 -10.06 -1.82
N MET A 127 -11.07 -10.76 -2.58
CA MET A 127 -9.65 -10.91 -2.27
C MET A 127 -8.92 -9.57 -2.38
N ILE A 128 -7.90 -9.40 -1.54
CA ILE A 128 -6.94 -8.32 -1.69
C ILE A 128 -6.18 -8.51 -3.00
N LYS A 129 -6.22 -7.49 -3.85
CA LYS A 129 -5.53 -7.44 -5.14
C LYS A 129 -4.22 -6.68 -5.07
N LYS A 130 -4.09 -5.74 -4.13
CA LYS A 130 -2.88 -4.93 -3.95
C LYS A 130 -2.59 -4.71 -2.47
N VAL A 131 -1.34 -4.90 -2.07
CA VAL A 131 -0.84 -4.62 -0.74
C VAL A 131 0.14 -3.46 -0.83
N PHE A 132 -0.09 -2.42 -0.02
CA PHE A 132 0.81 -1.29 0.14
C PHE A 132 1.63 -1.49 1.41
N VAL A 133 2.92 -1.78 1.25
CA VAL A 133 3.86 -1.90 2.37
C VAL A 133 4.52 -0.55 2.58
N LEU A 134 4.09 0.16 3.61
CA LEU A 134 4.63 1.47 4.03
C LEU A 134 5.70 1.23 5.08
N THR A 135 6.92 1.70 4.83
CA THR A 135 8.07 1.42 5.71
C THR A 135 9.08 2.56 5.71
N ASP A 136 9.67 2.80 6.88
CA ASP A 136 10.83 3.68 7.07
C ASP A 136 12.16 2.90 7.14
N CYS A 137 12.08 1.57 7.11
CA CYS A 137 13.14 0.71 7.59
C CYS A 137 14.29 0.53 6.60
N ILE A 138 15.48 0.91 7.04
CA ILE A 138 16.78 0.63 6.39
C ILE A 138 17.02 -0.88 6.20
N GLY A 139 16.41 -1.75 7.03
CA GLY A 139 16.51 -3.21 6.90
C GLY A 139 15.77 -3.78 5.69
N PHE A 140 14.77 -3.06 5.17
CA PHE A 140 14.09 -3.42 3.93
C PHE A 140 14.95 -3.17 2.68
N PHE A 141 16.09 -2.46 2.79
CA PHE A 141 17.08 -2.35 1.70
C PHE A 141 17.76 -3.70 1.37
N ASN A 142 17.64 -4.72 2.23
CA ASN A 142 18.04 -6.09 1.86
C ASN A 142 16.98 -6.82 1.02
N CYS A 143 15.74 -6.32 1.00
CA CYS A 143 14.72 -6.82 0.08
C CYS A 143 14.87 -6.07 -1.24
N THR A 144 15.27 -6.80 -2.27
CA THR A 144 15.19 -6.33 -3.65
C THR A 144 13.81 -6.66 -4.22
N SER A 145 13.43 -5.99 -5.30
CA SER A 145 12.29 -6.40 -6.12
C SER A 145 12.34 -7.89 -6.48
N LYS A 146 13.55 -8.40 -6.75
CA LYS A 146 13.82 -9.81 -7.04
C LYS A 146 13.49 -10.73 -5.87
N THR A 147 13.98 -10.43 -4.67
CA THR A 147 13.72 -11.28 -3.49
C THR A 147 12.24 -11.31 -3.11
N LEU A 148 11.53 -10.18 -3.25
CA LEU A 148 10.08 -10.13 -3.04
C LEU A 148 9.32 -10.92 -4.11
N TYR A 149 9.74 -10.81 -5.37
CA TYR A 149 9.19 -11.60 -6.46
C TYR A 149 9.41 -13.10 -6.27
N GLU A 150 10.63 -13.52 -5.93
CA GLU A 150 10.98 -14.91 -5.65
C GLU A 150 10.15 -15.46 -4.48
N ALA A 151 10.01 -14.69 -3.38
CA ALA A 151 9.16 -15.08 -2.26
C ALA A 151 7.69 -15.26 -2.66
N LYS A 152 7.17 -14.37 -3.52
CA LYS A 152 5.82 -14.47 -4.08
C LYS A 152 5.66 -15.69 -4.99
N GLN A 153 6.63 -15.97 -5.86
CA GLN A 153 6.60 -17.14 -6.75
C GLN A 153 6.66 -18.45 -5.96
N SER A 154 7.58 -18.57 -5.00
CA SER A 154 7.65 -19.77 -4.16
C SER A 154 6.37 -20.02 -3.38
N LYS A 155 5.70 -18.97 -2.91
CA LYS A 155 4.40 -19.11 -2.23
C LYS A 155 3.30 -19.57 -3.19
N LEU A 156 3.31 -19.09 -4.43
CA LEU A 156 2.37 -19.54 -5.46
C LEU A 156 2.57 -21.03 -5.78
N GLU A 157 3.81 -21.47 -5.98
CA GLU A 157 4.16 -22.88 -6.21
C GLU A 157 3.71 -23.78 -5.05
N GLU A 158 3.89 -23.33 -3.80
CA GLU A 158 3.41 -24.04 -2.61
C GLU A 158 1.89 -24.22 -2.60
N LEU A 159 1.14 -23.16 -2.93
CA LEU A 159 -0.32 -23.21 -3.01
C LEU A 159 -0.79 -24.16 -4.11
N GLU A 160 -0.20 -24.08 -5.30
CA GLU A 160 -0.49 -24.99 -6.41
C GLU A 160 -0.22 -26.46 -6.03
N ALA A 161 0.91 -26.73 -5.36
CA ALA A 161 1.26 -28.07 -4.90
C ALA A 161 0.30 -28.63 -3.84
N SER A 162 -0.25 -27.75 -2.98
CA SER A 162 -1.26 -28.14 -1.98
C SER A 162 -2.65 -28.44 -2.57
N GLY A 163 -2.85 -28.22 -3.88
CA GLY A 163 -4.17 -28.34 -4.51
C GLY A 163 -5.10 -27.17 -4.19
N TYR A 164 -4.55 -26.07 -3.66
CA TYR A 164 -5.29 -24.83 -3.51
C TYR A 164 -5.64 -24.32 -4.90
N ASP A 165 -6.92 -24.04 -5.14
CA ASP A 165 -7.37 -23.44 -6.40
C ASP A 165 -6.52 -22.19 -6.63
N ALA A 166 -5.82 -22.08 -7.76
CA ALA A 166 -4.72 -21.13 -7.93
C ALA A 166 -5.22 -19.67 -7.89
N ARG A 167 -5.36 -19.11 -6.69
CA ARG A 167 -5.84 -17.75 -6.47
C ARG A 167 -4.66 -16.79 -6.60
N PRO A 168 -4.78 -15.73 -7.41
CA PRO A 168 -3.66 -14.82 -7.64
C PRO A 168 -3.26 -14.11 -6.35
N LEU A 169 -1.98 -14.20 -5.97
CA LEU A 169 -1.41 -13.44 -4.88
C LEU A 169 -1.41 -11.93 -5.20
N PRO A 170 -1.68 -11.05 -4.21
CA PRO A 170 -1.79 -9.62 -4.44
C PRO A 170 -0.52 -9.02 -5.06
N HIS A 171 -0.69 -7.97 -5.86
CA HIS A 171 0.40 -7.08 -6.24
C HIS A 171 1.00 -6.43 -5.00
N ILE A 172 2.32 -6.40 -4.91
CA ILE A 172 3.04 -5.79 -3.77
C ILE A 172 3.58 -4.45 -4.22
N LEU A 173 3.15 -3.36 -3.60
CA LEU A 173 3.83 -2.08 -3.72
C LEU A 173 4.54 -1.81 -2.41
N LEU A 174 5.87 -1.88 -2.45
CA LEU A 174 6.70 -1.47 -1.33
C LEU A 174 7.06 0.00 -1.46
N TRP A 175 6.71 0.78 -0.45
CA TRP A 175 6.99 2.20 -0.36
C TRP A 175 7.93 2.48 0.81
N ASP A 176 9.21 2.67 0.49
CA ASP A 176 10.19 3.25 1.40
C ASP A 176 9.96 4.76 1.50
N ILE A 177 9.37 5.19 2.60
CA ILE A 177 9.08 6.61 2.84
C ILE A 177 10.25 7.35 3.52
N SER A 178 11.36 6.66 3.79
CA SER A 178 12.51 7.22 4.52
C SER A 178 13.39 8.13 3.66
N ASN A 179 13.54 7.83 2.37
CA ASN A 179 14.51 8.45 1.48
C ASN A 179 13.94 9.62 0.67
N TRP A 180 13.86 10.80 1.28
CA TRP A 180 13.35 12.01 0.62
C TRP A 180 14.24 12.58 -0.51
N LYS A 181 15.46 12.07 -0.68
CA LYS A 181 16.45 12.70 -1.58
C LYS A 181 16.33 12.25 -3.04
N TYR A 182 15.88 11.03 -3.32
CA TYR A 182 15.83 10.49 -4.68
C TYR A 182 14.63 9.58 -4.89
N PRO A 183 13.43 10.16 -5.12
CA PRO A 183 12.27 9.36 -5.41
C PRO A 183 12.47 8.61 -6.73
N HIS A 184 12.41 7.29 -6.66
CA HIS A 184 12.45 6.41 -7.82
C HIS A 184 11.40 5.32 -7.64
N SER A 185 10.82 4.93 -8.76
CA SER A 185 9.90 3.80 -8.84
C SER A 185 10.50 2.80 -9.81
N GLU A 186 10.68 1.57 -9.35
CA GLU A 186 11.21 0.48 -10.16
C GLU A 186 10.24 -0.70 -10.11
N GLU A 187 9.68 -1.04 -11.27
CA GLU A 187 9.00 -2.32 -11.48
C GLU A 187 9.98 -3.22 -12.23
N HIS A 188 10.73 -4.03 -11.49
CA HIS A 188 11.66 -5.00 -12.10
C HIS A 188 10.98 -6.33 -12.41
N HIS A 189 9.87 -6.64 -11.73
CA HIS A 189 9.22 -7.94 -11.81
C HIS A 189 7.68 -7.83 -11.76
N PRO A 190 6.94 -8.66 -12.53
CA PRO A 190 5.49 -8.63 -12.54
C PRO A 190 4.88 -8.81 -11.15
N GLY A 191 3.98 -7.90 -10.77
CA GLY A 191 3.26 -7.98 -9.50
C GLY A 191 4.05 -7.49 -8.28
N VAL A 192 5.21 -6.84 -8.48
CA VAL A 192 6.03 -6.20 -7.44
C VAL A 192 6.52 -4.84 -7.92
N THR A 193 6.16 -3.79 -7.19
CA THR A 193 6.65 -2.42 -7.40
C THR A 193 7.45 -1.98 -6.19
N LEU A 194 8.67 -1.48 -6.42
CA LEU A 194 9.45 -0.79 -5.40
C LEU A 194 9.37 0.71 -5.64
N MET A 195 9.11 1.46 -4.58
CA MET A 195 9.08 2.91 -4.60
C MET A 195 9.81 3.44 -3.38
N SER A 196 10.59 4.49 -3.57
CA SER A 196 11.29 5.19 -2.50
C SER A 196 10.99 6.69 -2.56
N GLY A 197 11.00 7.33 -1.40
CA GLY A 197 10.82 8.78 -1.24
C GLY A 197 9.38 9.29 -1.27
N VAL A 198 9.23 10.58 -1.01
CA VAL A 198 7.93 11.25 -0.87
C VAL A 198 8.00 12.61 -1.55
N ASN A 199 7.01 12.92 -2.38
CA ASN A 199 6.76 14.25 -2.91
C ASN A 199 5.27 14.43 -3.26
N ASN A 200 4.84 15.67 -3.50
CA ASN A 200 3.42 15.96 -3.77
C ASN A 200 2.87 15.22 -4.99
N ASN A 201 3.68 15.03 -6.04
CA ASN A 201 3.27 14.33 -7.25
C ASN A 201 3.09 12.83 -7.03
N LEU A 202 3.91 12.22 -6.17
CA LEU A 202 3.78 10.82 -5.74
C LEU A 202 2.50 10.62 -4.93
N ILE A 203 2.23 11.50 -3.96
CA ILE A 203 1.00 11.43 -3.16
C ILE A 203 -0.23 11.66 -4.05
N LYS A 204 -0.19 12.64 -4.95
CA LYS A 204 -1.25 12.90 -5.94
C LYS A 204 -1.47 11.67 -6.83
N SER A 205 -0.42 11.11 -7.40
CA SER A 205 -0.48 9.90 -8.23
C SER A 205 -1.02 8.69 -7.46
N PHE A 206 -0.62 8.52 -6.18
CA PHE A 206 -1.17 7.47 -5.31
C PHE A 206 -2.68 7.57 -5.18
N MET A 207 -3.19 8.77 -4.87
CA MET A 207 -4.62 9.03 -4.67
C MET A 207 -5.39 8.91 -5.99
N ASP A 208 -4.87 9.50 -7.06
CA ASP A 208 -5.56 9.61 -8.34
C ASP A 208 -5.58 8.29 -9.11
N ASN A 209 -4.60 7.40 -8.90
CA ASN A 209 -4.46 6.16 -9.67
C ASN A 209 -4.68 4.89 -8.84
N GLY A 210 -5.25 4.96 -7.63
CA GLY A 210 -5.46 3.76 -6.79
C GLY A 210 -4.16 3.04 -6.43
N GLY A 211 -3.12 3.83 -6.19
CA GLY A 211 -1.77 3.36 -5.96
C GLY A 211 -1.15 2.61 -7.14
N GLU A 212 -1.61 2.83 -8.38
CA GLU A 212 -0.77 2.58 -9.56
C GLU A 212 0.23 3.73 -9.72
N ILE A 213 1.47 3.49 -9.32
CA ILE A 213 2.53 4.50 -9.34
C ILE A 213 3.74 3.93 -10.07
N GLY A 214 4.16 4.64 -11.10
CA GLY A 214 5.38 4.39 -11.86
C GLY A 214 5.89 5.69 -12.47
N PRO A 215 7.04 5.66 -13.19
CA PRO A 215 7.66 6.87 -13.71
C PRO A 215 6.71 7.67 -14.61
N ARG A 216 5.89 6.95 -15.40
CA ARG A 216 4.88 7.54 -16.28
C ARG A 216 3.78 8.24 -15.49
N GLN A 217 3.18 7.58 -14.49
CA GLN A 217 2.10 8.17 -13.70
C GLN A 217 2.60 9.37 -12.89
N VAL A 218 3.83 9.32 -12.40
CA VAL A 218 4.47 10.46 -11.70
C VAL A 218 4.71 11.62 -12.65
N MET A 219 5.19 11.35 -13.87
CA MET A 219 5.35 12.35 -14.92
C MET A 219 3.99 12.97 -15.29
N GLU A 220 2.99 12.15 -15.58
CA GLU A 220 1.62 12.58 -15.91
C GLU A 220 1.03 13.44 -14.78
N ALA A 221 1.21 13.05 -13.52
CA ALA A 221 0.76 13.84 -12.36
C ALA A 221 1.46 15.21 -12.24
N ALA A 222 2.76 15.27 -12.57
CA ALA A 222 3.56 16.49 -12.53
C ALA A 222 3.16 17.50 -13.62
N ILE A 223 2.71 17.02 -14.79
CA ILE A 223 2.29 17.88 -15.92
C ILE A 223 0.76 18.05 -16.01
N ALA A 224 -0.01 17.46 -15.10
CA ALA A 224 -1.46 17.58 -15.06
C ALA A 224 -1.94 18.98 -14.67
N ASP A 225 -1.07 19.81 -14.08
CA ASP A 225 -1.45 21.15 -13.66
C ASP A 225 -1.72 22.07 -14.87
N LYS A 226 -2.70 22.97 -14.71
CA LYS A 226 -3.21 23.81 -15.82
C LYS A 226 -2.13 24.61 -16.53
N GLU A 227 -1.08 24.99 -15.81
CA GLU A 227 0.08 25.72 -16.33
C GLU A 227 0.86 24.91 -17.38
N PHE A 228 0.83 23.58 -17.30
CA PHE A 228 1.51 22.72 -18.26
C PHE A 228 0.66 22.32 -19.47
N GLN A 229 -0.67 22.48 -19.38
CA GLN A 229 -1.61 22.12 -20.44
C GLN A 229 -1.52 23.03 -21.68
N THR A 230 -0.81 24.17 -21.58
CA THR A 230 -0.55 25.07 -22.70
C THR A 230 0.69 24.70 -23.51
N PHE A 231 1.54 23.78 -23.02
CA PHE A 231 2.71 23.32 -23.76
C PHE A 231 2.32 22.27 -24.80
N SER A 232 2.98 22.33 -25.96
CA SER A 232 2.85 21.35 -27.03
C SER A 232 4.17 20.61 -27.18
N VAL A 233 4.10 19.28 -27.31
CA VAL A 233 5.28 18.47 -27.67
C VAL A 233 5.54 18.68 -29.16
N VAL A 234 6.74 19.12 -29.52
CA VAL A 234 7.18 19.30 -30.91
C VAL A 234 8.31 18.31 -31.21
N ASP A 235 8.34 17.80 -32.44
CA ASP A 235 9.35 16.88 -32.99
C ASP A 235 10.50 17.66 -33.63
#